data_AF-A0AAW9BQT4-F1
#
_entry.id   AF-A0AAW9BQT4-F1
#
_cell.length_a   1.000
_cell.length_b   1.000
_cell.length_c   1.000
_cell.angle_alpha   90.00
_cell.angle_beta   90.00
_cell.angle_gamma   90.00
#
_symmetry.space_group_name_H-M   'P 1'
#
loop_
_entity.id
_entity.type
_entity.pdbx_description
1 polymer ?
#
loop_
_entity_poly.entity_id
_entity_poly.type
_entity_poly.pdbx_seq_one_letter_code
_entity_poly.pdbx_strand_id
1 'polypeptide(L)'
;MTEVLDIIDKAIKRLVAPAAMLVAAELLSRGMDKADANPVLIKFTMAVLALWALGYMVFSAKEAMQAFDEANIGKYKNALLSTSFLIVYFVLAAAAIRLGFDKIT
;
A
#
# COMPACT_ATOMS: atom_id res chain seq x y z
N MET A 1 -22.19 13.14 8.73
CA MET A 1 -20.80 13.61 8.52
C MET A 1 -19.80 12.64 9.15
N THR A 2 -20.13 12.06 10.30
CA THR A 2 -19.41 10.98 11.01
C THR A 2 -19.21 9.70 10.19
N GLU A 3 -20.23 9.20 9.48
CA GLU A 3 -20.08 7.96 8.68
C GLU A 3 -19.01 8.05 7.59
N VAL A 4 -18.94 9.17 6.87
CA VAL A 4 -17.91 9.36 5.84
C VAL A 4 -16.52 9.40 6.45
N LEU A 5 -16.38 10.04 7.62
CA LEU A 5 -15.12 10.13 8.33
C LEU A 5 -14.68 8.75 8.83
N ASP A 6 -15.60 7.92 9.33
CA ASP A 6 -15.32 6.55 9.77
C ASP A 6 -14.90 5.63 8.62
N ILE A 7 -15.50 5.80 7.43
CA ILE A 7 -15.10 5.07 6.23
C ILE A 7 -13.66 5.45 5.84
N ILE A 8 -13.33 6.74 5.89
CA ILE A 8 -11.97 7.25 5.63
C ILE A 8 -10.99 6.71 6.68
N ASP A 9 -11.35 6.73 7.96
CA ASP A 9 -10.46 6.28 9.04
C ASP A 9 -10.19 4.77 8.94
N LYS A 10 -11.20 3.96 8.62
CA LYS A 10 -11.03 2.53 8.31
C LYS A 10 -10.16 2.32 7.08
N ALA A 11 -10.38 3.10 6.02
CA ALA A 11 -9.59 3.09 4.81
C ALA A 11 -8.11 3.37 5.06
N ILE A 12 -7.80 4.41 5.83
CA ILE A 12 -6.43 4.77 6.22
C ILE A 12 -5.82 3.65 7.08
N LYS A 13 -6.55 3.12 8.07
CA LYS A 13 -6.09 1.99 8.89
C LYS A 13 -5.74 0.75 8.06
N ARG A 14 -6.50 0.47 6.99
CA ARG A 14 -6.23 -0.64 6.05
C ARG A 14 -4.97 -0.41 5.20
N LEU A 15 -4.60 0.85 4.95
CA LEU A 15 -3.38 1.23 4.22
C LEU A 15 -2.10 1.13 5.06
N VAL A 16 -2.19 1.10 6.40
CA VAL A 16 -1.02 0.99 7.28
C VAL A 16 -0.28 -0.32 7.07
N ALA A 17 -0.99 -1.44 6.93
CA ALA A 17 -0.39 -2.75 6.71
C ALA A 17 0.45 -2.83 5.42
N PRO A 18 -0.08 -2.48 4.22
CA PRO A 18 0.72 -2.48 3.00
C PRO A 18 1.86 -1.45 3.04
N ALA A 19 1.68 -0.29 3.69
CA ALA A 19 2.77 0.67 3.89
C ALA A 19 3.91 0.06 4.75
N ALA A 20 3.57 -0.61 5.85
CA ALA A 20 4.56 -1.27 6.71
C ALA A 20 5.29 -2.41 5.99
N MET A 21 4.60 -3.17 5.12
CA MET A 21 5.21 -4.22 4.29
C MET A 21 6.23 -3.64 3.31
N LEU A 22 5.93 -2.48 2.69
CA LEU A 22 6.86 -1.79 1.80
C LEU A 22 8.07 -1.23 2.55
N VAL A 23 7.88 -0.64 3.73
CA VAL A 23 8.98 -0.18 4.59
C VAL A 23 9.83 -1.36 5.07
N ALA A 24 9.23 -2.50 5.41
CA ALA A 24 9.97 -3.71 5.76
C ALA A 24 10.80 -4.23 4.59
N ALA A 25 10.27 -4.21 3.36
CA ALA A 25 11.00 -4.57 2.16
C ALA A 25 12.20 -3.63 1.90
N GLU A 26 12.05 -2.32 2.17
CA GLU A 26 13.15 -1.36 2.11
C GLU A 26 14.27 -1.70 3.10
N LEU A 27 13.91 -1.93 4.37
CA LEU A 27 14.88 -2.22 5.42
C LEU A 27 15.64 -3.52 5.10
N LEU A 28 14.95 -4.52 4.54
CA LEU A 28 15.56 -5.73 4.02
C LEU A 28 16.55 -5.45 2.88
N SER A 29 16.20 -4.56 1.94
CA SER A 29 17.08 -4.19 0.81
C SER A 29 18.41 -3.58 1.25
N ARG A 30 18.43 -2.83 2.36
CA ARG A 30 19.65 -2.25 2.96
C ARG A 30 20.52 -3.32 3.62
N GLY A 31 19.92 -4.43 4.04
CA GLY A 31 20.62 -5.59 4.58
C GLY A 31 21.43 -6.38 3.53
N MET A 32 21.15 -6.19 2.23
CA MET A 32 21.88 -6.88 1.15
C MET A 32 23.33 -6.44 1.00
N ASP A 33 23.69 -5.25 1.48
CA ASP A 33 25.05 -4.72 1.37
C ASP A 33 26.02 -5.34 2.41
N LYS A 34 25.55 -6.32 3.21
CA LYS A 34 26.36 -7.04 4.21
C LYS A 34 26.93 -8.34 3.64
N ALA A 35 28.20 -8.61 3.93
CA ALA A 35 28.94 -9.77 3.42
C ALA A 35 28.36 -11.15 3.82
N ASP A 36 27.67 -11.24 4.97
CA ASP A 36 27.04 -12.48 5.46
C ASP A 36 25.56 -12.61 5.04
N ALA A 37 25.03 -11.67 4.27
CA ALA A 37 23.63 -11.70 3.87
C ALA A 37 23.40 -12.75 2.77
N ASN A 38 22.26 -13.45 2.83
CA ASN A 38 21.79 -14.28 1.72
C ASN A 38 20.93 -13.42 0.76
N PRO A 39 21.50 -12.91 -0.34
CA PRO A 39 20.79 -11.99 -1.23
C PRO A 39 19.58 -12.64 -1.89
N VAL A 40 19.58 -13.97 -2.10
CA VAL A 40 18.44 -14.70 -2.68
C VAL A 40 17.26 -14.68 -1.72
N LEU A 41 17.50 -14.96 -0.45
CA LEU A 41 16.45 -14.91 0.59
C LEU A 41 15.88 -13.50 0.70
N ILE A 42 16.74 -12.48 0.74
CA ILE A 42 16.31 -11.08 0.87
C ILE A 42 15.47 -10.64 -0.33
N LYS A 43 15.93 -10.89 -1.57
CA LYS A 43 15.16 -10.60 -2.79
C LYS A 43 13.82 -11.33 -2.79
N PHE A 44 13.79 -12.59 -2.37
CA PHE A 44 12.55 -13.36 -2.26
C PHE A 44 11.58 -12.75 -1.25
N THR A 45 12.04 -12.42 -0.03
CA THR A 45 11.20 -11.82 1.01
C THR A 45 10.68 -10.44 0.58
N MET A 46 11.51 -9.63 -0.07
CA MET A 46 11.09 -8.34 -0.64
C MET A 46 9.99 -8.53 -1.70
N ALA A 47 10.15 -9.48 -2.62
CA ALA A 47 9.15 -9.76 -3.65
C ALA A 47 7.83 -10.24 -3.05
N VAL A 48 7.87 -11.11 -2.03
CA VAL A 48 6.68 -11.59 -1.31
C VAL A 48 5.98 -10.43 -0.59
N LEU A 49 6.73 -9.58 0.11
CA LEU A 49 6.16 -8.41 0.80
C LEU A 49 5.53 -7.42 -0.19
N ALA A 50 6.16 -7.18 -1.34
CA ALA A 50 5.62 -6.30 -2.37
C ALA A 50 4.34 -6.88 -2.99
N LEU A 51 4.32 -8.17 -3.33
CA LEU A 51 3.13 -8.86 -3.83
C LEU A 51 1.98 -8.80 -2.83
N TRP A 52 2.26 -9.06 -1.55
CA TRP A 52 1.27 -8.96 -0.48
C TRP A 52 0.77 -7.54 -0.27
N ALA A 53 1.66 -6.54 -0.30
CA ALA A 53 1.29 -5.14 -0.17
C ALA A 53 0.35 -4.70 -1.31
N LEU A 54 0.65 -5.08 -2.56
CA LEU A 54 -0.20 -4.82 -3.71
C LEU A 54 -1.56 -5.54 -3.59
N GLY A 55 -1.55 -6.81 -3.17
CA GLY A 55 -2.78 -7.57 -2.92
C GLY A 55 -3.66 -6.89 -1.86
N TYR A 56 -3.09 -6.51 -0.72
CA TYR A 56 -3.78 -5.83 0.36
C TYR A 56 -4.37 -4.49 -0.08
N MET A 57 -3.61 -3.75 -0.87
CA MET A 57 -4.06 -2.53 -1.51
C MET A 57 -5.31 -2.80 -2.37
N VAL A 58 -5.26 -3.70 -3.35
CA VAL A 58 -6.43 -4.01 -4.20
C VAL A 58 -7.66 -4.41 -3.37
N PHE A 59 -7.49 -5.25 -2.33
CA PHE A 59 -8.58 -5.61 -1.43
C PHE A 59 -9.12 -4.41 -0.63
N SER A 60 -8.23 -3.56 -0.10
CA SER A 60 -8.62 -2.35 0.62
C SER A 60 -9.36 -1.36 -0.27
N ALA A 61 -8.96 -1.20 -1.53
CA ALA A 61 -9.65 -0.36 -2.50
C ALA A 61 -11.05 -0.90 -2.78
N LYS A 62 -11.17 -2.22 -2.98
CA LYS A 62 -12.46 -2.88 -3.20
C LYS A 62 -13.41 -2.71 -2.01
N GLU A 63 -12.93 -2.93 -0.78
CA GLU A 63 -13.75 -2.71 0.43
C GLU A 63 -14.14 -1.24 0.60
N ALA A 64 -13.25 -0.30 0.28
CA ALA A 64 -13.57 1.12 0.34
C ALA A 64 -14.65 1.50 -0.69
N MET A 65 -14.52 1.04 -1.93
CA MET A 65 -15.50 1.28 -2.99
C MET A 65 -16.87 0.69 -2.63
N GLN A 66 -16.90 -0.52 -2.08
CA GLN A 66 -18.15 -1.18 -1.67
C GLN A 66 -18.83 -0.43 -0.51
N ALA A 67 -18.05 0.05 0.47
CA ALA A 67 -18.57 0.88 1.56
C ALA A 67 -19.09 2.25 1.08
N PHE A 68 -18.49 2.84 0.03
CA PHE A 68 -18.99 4.07 -0.58
C PHE A 68 -20.30 3.87 -1.35
N ASP A 69 -20.46 2.72 -2.01
CA ASP A 69 -21.66 2.37 -2.76
C ASP A 69 -22.84 2.07 -1.80
N GLU A 70 -22.60 1.33 -0.71
CA GLU A 70 -23.59 1.08 0.35
C GLU A 70 -24.04 2.35 1.08
N ALA A 71 -23.14 3.33 1.23
CA ALA A 71 -23.46 4.60 1.88
C ALA A 71 -24.22 5.60 0.98
N ASN A 72 -24.52 5.24 -0.28
CA ASN A 72 -25.22 6.09 -1.26
C ASN A 72 -24.62 7.51 -1.38
N ILE A 73 -23.29 7.60 -1.27
CA ILE A 73 -22.57 8.86 -1.25
C ILE A 73 -22.49 9.40 -2.69
N GLY A 74 -23.15 10.54 -2.93
CA GLY A 74 -23.24 11.16 -4.25
C GLY A 74 -21.89 11.26 -4.99
N LYS A 75 -21.93 10.97 -6.31
CA LYS A 75 -20.79 10.80 -7.24
C LYS A 75 -19.59 11.74 -7.02
N TYR A 76 -19.82 12.97 -6.57
CA TYR A 76 -18.79 13.97 -6.31
C TYR A 76 -17.85 13.63 -5.14
N LYS A 77 -18.39 13.09 -4.03
CA LYS A 77 -17.58 12.65 -2.89
C LYS A 77 -16.84 11.36 -3.21
N ASN A 78 -17.46 10.46 -3.97
CA ASN A 78 -16.84 9.23 -4.43
C ASN A 78 -15.66 9.52 -5.37
N ALA A 79 -15.80 10.52 -6.25
CA ALA A 79 -14.70 11.00 -7.10
C ALA A 79 -13.55 11.63 -6.28
N LEU A 80 -13.87 12.45 -5.27
CA LEU A 80 -12.85 13.12 -4.45
C LEU A 80 -12.08 12.11 -3.58
N LEU A 81 -12.79 11.12 -3.03
CA LEU A 81 -12.20 10.02 -2.26
C LEU A 81 -11.39 9.07 -3.14
N SER A 82 -11.91 8.67 -4.29
CA SER A 82 -11.19 7.88 -5.28
C SER A 82 -9.89 8.57 -5.69
N THR A 83 -9.93 9.88 -5.93
CA THR A 83 -8.75 10.69 -6.28
C THR A 83 -7.75 10.74 -5.12
N SER A 84 -8.21 10.95 -3.88
CA SER A 84 -7.33 10.96 -2.70
C SER A 84 -6.63 9.62 -2.46
N PHE A 85 -7.36 8.51 -2.65
CA PHE A 85 -6.81 7.17 -2.62
C PHE A 85 -5.81 6.94 -3.75
N LEU A 86 -6.14 7.35 -4.98
CA LEU A 86 -5.22 7.26 -6.12
C LEU A 86 -3.90 7.96 -5.82
N ILE A 87 -3.95 9.14 -5.20
CA ILE A 87 -2.75 9.88 -4.78
C ILE A 87 -1.96 9.10 -3.73
N VAL A 88 -2.62 8.56 -2.69
CA VAL A 88 -1.95 7.75 -1.66
C VAL A 88 -1.31 6.50 -2.25
N TYR A 89 -1.98 5.82 -3.17
CA TYR A 89 -1.45 4.68 -3.90
C TYR A 89 -0.27 5.08 -4.78
N PHE A 90 -0.35 6.23 -5.45
CA PHE A 90 0.73 6.74 -6.27
C PHE A 90 1.97 7.08 -5.43
N VAL A 91 1.78 7.67 -4.24
CA VAL A 91 2.86 7.93 -3.28
C VAL A 91 3.45 6.62 -2.76
N LEU A 92 2.62 5.61 -2.44
CA LEU A 92 3.09 4.29 -2.01
C LEU A 92 3.83 3.53 -3.11
N ALA A 93 3.37 3.62 -4.36
CA ALA A 93 4.04 3.03 -5.51
C ALA A 93 5.38 3.74 -5.80
N ALA A 94 5.40 5.08 -5.76
CA ALA A 94 6.63 5.86 -5.90
C ALA A 94 7.61 5.55 -4.75
N ALA A 95 7.12 5.40 -3.52
CA ALA A 95 7.91 4.95 -2.39
C ALA A 95 8.47 3.54 -2.67
N ALA A 96 7.65 2.55 -3.03
CA ALA A 96 8.13 1.20 -3.35
C ALA A 96 9.24 1.18 -4.42
N ILE A 97 9.12 1.99 -5.47
CA ILE A 97 10.15 2.15 -6.52
C ILE A 97 11.43 2.74 -5.94
N ARG A 98 11.34 3.85 -5.18
CA ARG A 98 12.48 4.53 -4.57
C ARG A 98 13.15 3.73 -3.45
N LEU A 99 12.41 2.84 -2.80
CA LEU A 99 12.80 2.14 -1.58
C LEU A 99 13.41 0.75 -1.81
N GLY A 100 13.75 0.38 -3.05
CA GLY A 100 14.61 -0.79 -3.27
C GLY A 100 14.26 -1.68 -4.46
N PHE A 101 13.21 -1.39 -5.22
CA PHE A 101 12.98 -2.10 -6.48
C PHE A 101 14.11 -1.87 -7.50
N ASP A 102 14.83 -0.75 -7.39
CA ASP A 102 16.06 -0.50 -8.16
C ASP A 102 17.19 -1.51 -7.84
N LYS A 103 17.18 -2.14 -6.66
CA LYS A 103 18.14 -3.21 -6.28
C LYS A 103 17.64 -4.63 -6.58
N ILE A 104 16.39 -4.78 -7.00
CA ILE A 104 15.82 -6.09 -7.37
C ILE A 104 16.30 -6.49 -8.77
N THR A 105 16.33 -5.54 -9.70
CA THR A 105 16.95 -5.66 -11.05
C THR A 105 18.47 -5.85 -10.93
#